data_AF-A0A920UJP8-F1
#
_entry.id   AF-A0A920UJP8-F1
#
_cell.length_a   1.000
_cell.length_b   1.000
_cell.length_c   1.000
_cell.angle_alpha   90.00
_cell.angle_beta   90.00
_cell.angle_gamma   90.00
#
_symmetry.space_group_name_H-M   'P 1'
#
loop_
_entity.id
_entity.type
_entity.pdbx_description
1 polymer ?
#
loop_
_entity_poly.entity_id
_entity_poly.type
_entity_poly.pdbx_seq_one_letter_code
_entity_poly.pdbx_strand_id
1 'polypeptide(L)'
;MDIFTAEMGAEAVAKVLENINLDLLRDELQKEIRETSGQRLKKAVKRLRVVEAFRKSGNELSSMILEIIPVLPPELRPMVQLDGGRFAASDLNDLYRRFINRNNRLKRLLELHAPEIIVRNEKRMLQESVDALIDNGRRGRPVLGSHNHTLKSLSDLLRGKQGRFRQNLLGKRVDYSARSVIIVGPELKLNQCGLPRKMALELFKPFVMHQLVIQGYAHNIRTAKRLVDRGSTEVWDILEEVSKDRPVLLNRAPTLHRLGIQAFEPVLINGSAVRVHPLVWLLLMQILMEIKWQYIYHYPRLQSLKVEG
;
A
#
# COMPACT_ATOMS: atom_id res chain seq x y z
N MET A 1 -49.44 -32.44 -2.14
CA MET A 1 -48.79 -31.44 -1.26
C MET A 1 -47.43 -31.97 -0.93
N ASP A 2 -46.38 -31.24 -1.30
CA ASP A 2 -45.01 -31.62 -0.94
C ASP A 2 -44.84 -31.48 0.58
N ILE A 3 -44.44 -32.56 1.25
CA ILE A 3 -44.36 -32.68 2.72
C ILE A 3 -43.18 -31.87 3.28
N PHE A 4 -42.19 -31.56 2.45
CA PHE A 4 -41.05 -30.71 2.77
C PHE A 4 -40.42 -30.16 1.48
N THR A 5 -39.76 -28.99 1.59
CA THR A 5 -39.00 -28.37 0.50
C THR A 5 -37.50 -28.55 0.75
N ALA A 6 -36.77 -29.05 -0.24
CA ALA A 6 -35.32 -29.22 -0.16
C ALA A 6 -34.60 -28.39 -1.23
N GLU A 7 -33.64 -27.57 -0.79
CA GLU A 7 -32.87 -26.68 -1.66
C GLU A 7 -31.36 -26.82 -1.39
N MET A 8 -30.53 -26.26 -2.27
CA MET A 8 -29.07 -26.38 -2.17
C MET A 8 -28.35 -25.04 -2.40
N GLY A 9 -27.18 -24.90 -1.77
CA GLY A 9 -26.26 -23.80 -2.00
C GLY A 9 -26.60 -22.54 -1.18
N ALA A 10 -26.03 -21.40 -1.61
CA ALA A 10 -26.18 -20.12 -0.92
C ALA A 10 -27.64 -19.64 -0.85
N GLU A 11 -28.44 -19.98 -1.85
CA GLU A 11 -29.87 -19.65 -1.93
C GLU A 11 -30.68 -20.30 -0.78
N ALA A 12 -30.42 -21.57 -0.50
CA ALA A 12 -31.03 -22.27 0.63
C ALA A 12 -30.61 -21.63 1.97
N VAL A 13 -29.34 -21.23 2.09
CA VAL A 13 -28.83 -20.55 3.29
C VAL A 13 -29.48 -19.17 3.46
N ALA A 14 -29.67 -18.41 2.38
CA ALA A 14 -30.36 -17.11 2.41
C ALA A 14 -31.78 -17.24 2.98
N LYS A 15 -32.57 -18.19 2.46
CA LYS A 15 -33.93 -18.46 2.97
C LYS A 15 -33.94 -18.86 4.45
N VAL A 16 -32.96 -19.66 4.89
CA VAL A 16 -32.84 -19.99 6.32
C VAL A 16 -32.53 -18.74 7.14
N LEU A 17 -31.63 -17.87 6.67
CA LEU A 17 -31.25 -16.65 7.38
C LEU A 17 -32.39 -15.63 7.47
N GLU A 18 -33.23 -15.51 6.44
CA GLU A 18 -34.41 -14.64 6.42
C GLU A 18 -35.47 -15.08 7.45
N ASN A 19 -35.59 -16.38 7.69
CA ASN A 19 -36.57 -16.92 8.64
C ASN A 19 -36.11 -16.86 10.11
N ILE A 20 -34.87 -16.45 10.39
CA ILE A 20 -34.36 -16.38 11.76
C ILE A 20 -34.79 -15.08 12.44
N ASN A 21 -35.58 -15.21 13.51
CA ASN A 21 -35.86 -14.09 14.41
C ASN A 21 -34.72 -13.92 15.43
N LEU A 22 -34.00 -12.79 15.31
CA LEU A 22 -32.85 -12.47 16.17
C LEU A 22 -33.22 -12.27 17.65
N ASP A 23 -34.41 -11.75 17.96
CA ASP A 23 -34.84 -11.51 19.34
C ASP A 23 -35.18 -12.83 20.05
N LEU A 24 -35.90 -13.73 19.37
CA LEU A 24 -36.19 -15.06 19.90
C LEU A 24 -34.90 -15.86 20.11
N LEU A 25 -34.01 -15.86 19.11
CA LEU A 25 -32.73 -16.57 19.20
C LEU A 25 -31.84 -16.03 20.33
N ARG A 26 -31.88 -14.71 20.60
CA ARG A 26 -31.20 -14.12 21.75
C ARG A 26 -31.72 -14.70 23.06
N ASP A 27 -33.04 -14.75 23.23
CA ASP A 27 -33.66 -15.23 24.47
C ASP A 27 -33.39 -16.70 24.73
N GLU A 28 -33.44 -17.52 23.68
CA GLU A 28 -33.02 -18.92 23.76
C GLU A 28 -31.56 -19.06 24.19
N LEU A 29 -30.65 -18.32 23.55
CA LEU A 29 -29.22 -18.37 23.89
C LEU A 29 -28.93 -17.84 25.30
N GLN A 30 -29.67 -16.85 25.78
CA GLN A 30 -29.54 -16.34 27.14
C GLN A 30 -29.99 -17.38 28.19
N LYS A 31 -31.07 -18.13 27.91
CA LYS A 31 -31.49 -19.25 28.75
C LYS A 31 -30.46 -20.38 28.73
N GLU A 32 -29.99 -20.77 27.54
CA GLU A 32 -28.96 -21.82 27.37
C GLU A 32 -27.68 -21.51 28.15
N ILE A 33 -27.27 -20.23 28.19
CA ILE A 33 -26.10 -19.76 28.95
C ILE A 33 -26.30 -19.90 30.47
N ARG A 34 -27.51 -19.72 30.99
CA ARG A 34 -27.80 -19.86 32.43
C ARG A 34 -27.86 -21.33 32.85
N GLU A 35 -28.36 -22.19 31.97
CA GLU A 35 -28.63 -23.60 32.28
C GLU A 35 -27.43 -24.52 32.00
N THR A 36 -26.49 -24.08 31.16
CA THR A 36 -25.42 -24.96 30.67
C THR A 36 -24.03 -24.52 31.11
N SER A 37 -23.14 -25.48 31.36
CA SER A 37 -21.74 -25.25 31.73
C SER A 37 -20.75 -25.82 30.69
N GLY A 38 -19.47 -25.45 30.83
CA GLY A 38 -18.37 -26.02 30.05
C GLY A 38 -18.33 -25.61 28.56
N GLN A 39 -18.23 -26.59 27.65
CA GLN A 39 -18.04 -26.33 26.21
C GLN A 39 -19.30 -25.77 25.54
N ARG A 40 -20.48 -26.22 25.96
CA ARG A 40 -21.77 -25.74 25.44
C ARG A 40 -21.98 -24.26 25.79
N LEU A 41 -21.68 -23.86 27.03
CA LEU A 41 -21.63 -22.46 27.44
C LEU A 41 -20.73 -21.61 26.53
N LYS A 42 -19.49 -22.06 26.27
CA LYS A 42 -18.56 -21.34 25.37
C LYS A 42 -19.10 -21.18 23.95
N LYS A 43 -19.82 -22.17 23.43
CA LYS A 43 -20.47 -22.09 22.11
C LYS A 43 -21.65 -21.12 22.12
N ALA A 44 -22.52 -21.20 23.13
CA ALA A 44 -23.67 -20.33 23.30
C ALA A 44 -23.25 -18.85 23.44
N VAL A 45 -22.24 -18.55 24.26
CA VAL A 45 -21.66 -17.20 24.39
C VAL A 45 -21.12 -16.67 23.07
N LYS A 46 -20.39 -17.49 22.29
CA LYS A 46 -19.88 -17.08 20.97
C LYS A 46 -21.01 -16.78 19.98
N ARG A 47 -22.08 -17.59 19.98
CA ARG A 47 -23.27 -17.38 19.14
C ARG A 47 -24.01 -16.10 19.55
N LEU A 48 -24.26 -15.92 20.86
CA LEU A 48 -24.94 -14.75 21.40
C LEU A 48 -24.19 -13.47 21.02
N ARG A 49 -22.85 -13.47 21.05
CA ARG A 49 -22.04 -12.33 20.62
C ARG A 49 -22.31 -11.92 19.16
N VAL A 50 -22.49 -12.88 18.26
CA VAL A 50 -22.82 -12.60 16.85
C VAL A 50 -24.25 -12.08 16.73
N VAL A 51 -25.22 -12.73 17.38
CA VAL A 51 -26.63 -12.33 17.39
C VAL A 51 -26.80 -10.91 17.91
N GLU A 52 -26.17 -10.59 19.04
CA GLU A 52 -26.19 -9.23 19.60
C GLU A 52 -25.52 -8.21 18.68
N ALA A 53 -24.44 -8.57 17.98
CA ALA A 53 -23.77 -7.66 17.06
C ALA A 53 -24.70 -7.26 15.91
N PHE A 54 -25.40 -8.23 15.28
CA PHE A 54 -26.37 -7.95 14.22
C PHE A 54 -27.57 -7.14 14.72
N ARG A 55 -28.10 -7.50 15.89
CA ARG A 55 -29.22 -6.80 16.51
C ARG A 55 -28.88 -5.35 16.86
N LYS A 56 -27.68 -5.10 17.41
CA LYS A 56 -27.20 -3.75 17.75
C LYS A 56 -26.87 -2.92 16.52
N SER A 57 -26.38 -3.55 15.44
CA SER A 57 -26.03 -2.83 14.21
C SER A 57 -27.23 -2.55 13.31
N GLY A 58 -28.37 -3.22 13.51
CA GLY A 58 -29.54 -3.13 12.63
C GLY A 58 -29.31 -3.72 11.24
N ASN A 59 -28.27 -4.55 11.09
CA ASN A 59 -27.97 -5.19 9.80
C ASN A 59 -28.77 -6.48 9.66
N GLU A 60 -29.27 -6.73 8.46
CA GLU A 60 -29.98 -7.97 8.15
C GLU A 60 -29.01 -9.16 8.02
N LEU A 61 -29.46 -10.35 8.42
CA LEU A 61 -28.67 -11.58 8.28
C LEU A 61 -28.50 -11.98 6.81
N SER A 62 -29.54 -11.78 6.00
CA SER A 62 -29.57 -12.05 4.55
C SER A 62 -28.45 -11.34 3.80
N SER A 63 -28.02 -10.15 4.27
CA SER A 63 -26.95 -9.34 3.66
C SER A 63 -25.58 -10.04 3.60
N MET A 64 -25.40 -11.18 4.30
CA MET A 64 -24.21 -12.01 4.17
C MET A 64 -24.15 -12.77 2.84
N ILE A 65 -25.30 -12.97 2.18
CA ILE A 65 -25.40 -13.59 0.87
C ILE A 65 -25.48 -12.48 -0.18
N LEU A 66 -24.54 -12.48 -1.12
CA LEU A 66 -24.42 -11.43 -2.13
C LEU A 66 -25.21 -11.81 -3.38
N GLU A 67 -26.24 -11.03 -3.69
CA GLU A 67 -26.96 -11.11 -4.97
C GLU A 67 -26.30 -10.22 -6.04
N ILE A 68 -25.81 -9.06 -5.62
CA ILE A 68 -25.19 -8.05 -6.48
C ILE A 68 -23.73 -7.87 -6.05
N ILE A 69 -22.80 -8.11 -6.98
CA ILE A 69 -21.37 -7.93 -6.74
C ILE A 69 -20.91 -6.60 -7.32
N PRO A 70 -20.38 -5.67 -6.50
CA PRO A 70 -19.86 -4.41 -6.99
C PRO A 70 -18.57 -4.62 -7.78
N VAL A 71 -18.44 -3.89 -8.88
CA VAL A 71 -17.24 -3.86 -9.72
C VAL A 71 -16.47 -2.58 -9.43
N LEU A 72 -15.19 -2.70 -9.11
CA LEU A 72 -14.35 -1.53 -8.88
C LEU A 72 -14.25 -0.64 -10.14
N PRO A 73 -14.14 0.69 -9.97
CA PRO A 73 -13.85 1.60 -11.07
C PRO A 73 -12.61 1.17 -11.87
N PRO A 74 -12.61 1.31 -13.21
CA PRO A 74 -11.49 0.88 -14.07
C PRO A 74 -10.12 1.44 -13.66
N GLU A 75 -10.07 2.67 -13.13
CA GLU A 75 -8.84 3.31 -12.66
C GLU A 75 -8.15 2.55 -11.51
N LEU A 76 -8.92 1.84 -10.68
CA LEU A 76 -8.39 1.02 -9.59
C LEU A 76 -7.93 -0.38 -10.06
N ARG A 77 -8.22 -0.72 -11.32
CA ARG A 77 -7.86 -1.99 -11.97
C ARG A 77 -7.32 -1.73 -13.39
N PRO A 78 -6.21 -0.96 -13.52
CA PRO A 78 -5.76 -0.45 -14.80
C PRO A 78 -5.34 -1.56 -15.76
N MET A 79 -5.48 -1.26 -17.04
CA MET A 79 -4.89 -2.01 -18.14
C MET A 79 -3.97 -1.05 -18.88
N VAL A 80 -2.68 -1.39 -18.93
CA VAL A 80 -1.63 -0.54 -19.49
C VAL A 80 -1.05 -1.24 -20.71
N GLN A 81 -0.99 -0.53 -21.82
CA GLN A 81 -0.30 -1.00 -23.02
C GLN A 81 1.22 -0.87 -22.81
N LEU A 82 1.94 -1.94 -23.09
CA LEU A 82 3.39 -2.01 -23.06
C LEU A 82 3.97 -1.81 -24.47
N ASP A 83 5.24 -1.45 -24.53
CA ASP A 83 5.98 -1.40 -25.79
C ASP A 83 5.91 -2.75 -26.51
N GLY A 84 5.63 -2.70 -27.82
CA GLY A 84 5.43 -3.89 -28.65
C GLY A 84 3.99 -4.44 -28.67
N GLY A 85 2.98 -3.64 -28.32
CA GLY A 85 1.56 -4.00 -28.51
C GLY A 85 1.00 -5.01 -27.50
N ARG A 86 1.76 -5.33 -26.45
CA ARG A 86 1.30 -6.19 -25.35
C ARG A 86 0.49 -5.38 -24.34
N PHE A 87 -0.40 -6.04 -23.62
CA PHE A 87 -1.19 -5.42 -22.56
C PHE A 87 -0.86 -6.06 -21.21
N ALA A 88 -0.63 -5.23 -20.20
CA ALA A 88 -0.57 -5.63 -18.81
C ALA A 88 -1.87 -5.22 -18.12
N ALA A 89 -2.56 -6.15 -17.49
CA ALA A 89 -3.80 -5.90 -16.77
C ALA A 89 -3.64 -6.27 -15.29
N SER A 90 -4.36 -5.57 -14.41
CA SER A 90 -4.50 -5.99 -13.02
C SER A 90 -5.13 -7.38 -12.90
N ASP A 91 -4.61 -8.23 -12.00
CA ASP A 91 -5.13 -9.57 -11.68
C ASP A 91 -6.65 -9.58 -11.38
N LEU A 92 -7.18 -8.48 -10.81
CA LEU A 92 -8.61 -8.33 -10.56
C LEU A 92 -9.45 -8.43 -11.82
N ASN A 93 -8.95 -7.93 -12.96
CA ASN A 93 -9.68 -8.01 -14.23
C ASN A 93 -9.88 -9.46 -14.66
N ASP A 94 -8.92 -10.35 -14.39
CA ASP A 94 -9.04 -11.78 -14.67
C ASP A 94 -10.05 -12.45 -13.73
N LEU A 95 -10.07 -12.09 -12.45
CA LEU A 95 -11.03 -12.60 -11.49
C LEU A 95 -12.46 -12.14 -11.84
N TYR A 96 -12.65 -10.86 -12.15
CA TYR A 96 -13.94 -10.33 -12.63
C TYR A 96 -14.39 -11.00 -13.92
N ARG A 97 -13.49 -11.18 -14.89
CA ARG A 97 -13.81 -11.87 -16.16
C ARG A 97 -14.27 -13.31 -15.91
N ARG A 98 -13.62 -14.06 -15.03
CA ARG A 98 -14.04 -15.43 -14.67
C ARG A 98 -15.44 -15.42 -14.05
N PHE A 99 -15.68 -14.56 -13.07
CA PHE A 99 -17.00 -14.39 -12.45
C PHE A 99 -18.09 -14.08 -13.49
N ILE A 100 -17.88 -13.07 -14.34
CA ILE A 100 -18.85 -12.66 -15.38
C ILE A 100 -19.12 -13.80 -16.35
N ASN A 101 -18.10 -14.50 -16.81
CA ASN A 101 -18.25 -15.63 -17.74
C ASN A 101 -19.08 -16.77 -17.12
N ARG A 102 -18.84 -17.08 -15.83
CA ARG A 102 -19.63 -18.09 -15.10
C ARG A 102 -21.07 -17.66 -14.91
N ASN A 103 -21.30 -16.40 -14.56
CA ASN A 103 -22.65 -15.85 -14.39
C ASN A 103 -23.45 -15.88 -15.71
N ASN A 104 -22.84 -15.43 -16.80
CA ASN A 104 -23.46 -15.46 -18.13
C ASN A 104 -23.74 -16.90 -18.61
N ARG A 105 -22.83 -17.83 -18.30
CA ARG A 105 -23.02 -19.26 -18.61
C ARG A 105 -24.17 -19.86 -17.80
N LEU A 106 -24.24 -19.57 -16.50
CA LEU A 106 -25.35 -20.01 -15.65
C LEU A 106 -26.68 -19.48 -16.17
N LYS A 107 -26.75 -18.19 -16.53
CA LYS A 107 -27.96 -17.57 -17.10
C LYS A 107 -28.43 -18.33 -18.36
N ARG A 108 -27.53 -18.60 -19.30
CA ARG A 108 -27.85 -19.37 -20.52
C ARG A 108 -28.31 -20.80 -20.21
N LEU A 109 -27.70 -21.47 -19.25
CA LEU A 109 -28.10 -22.82 -18.84
C LEU A 109 -29.52 -22.86 -18.26
N LEU A 110 -29.91 -21.81 -17.52
CA LEU A 110 -31.27 -21.67 -17.00
C LEU A 110 -32.27 -21.41 -18.13
N GLU A 111 -31.95 -20.53 -19.09
CA GLU A 111 -32.80 -20.26 -20.26
C GLU A 111 -33.04 -21.52 -21.11
N LEU A 112 -32.02 -22.36 -21.27
CA LEU A 112 -32.09 -23.63 -21.99
C LEU A 112 -32.71 -24.78 -21.18
N HIS A 113 -33.16 -24.53 -19.94
CA HIS A 113 -33.71 -25.54 -19.04
C HIS A 113 -32.77 -26.76 -18.90
N ALA A 114 -31.47 -26.49 -18.80
CA ALA A 114 -30.46 -27.54 -18.69
C ALA A 114 -30.71 -28.41 -17.43
N PRO A 115 -30.33 -29.70 -17.47
CA PRO A 115 -30.50 -30.60 -16.33
C PRO A 115 -29.92 -30.03 -15.04
N GLU A 116 -30.60 -30.28 -13.90
CA GLU A 116 -30.23 -29.70 -12.60
C GLU A 116 -28.78 -29.99 -12.21
N ILE A 117 -28.23 -31.15 -12.58
CA ILE A 117 -26.83 -31.52 -12.28
C ILE A 117 -25.85 -30.50 -12.87
N ILE A 118 -26.11 -30.06 -14.12
CA ILE A 118 -25.26 -29.10 -14.82
C ILE A 118 -25.40 -27.72 -14.17
N VAL A 119 -26.63 -27.31 -13.86
CA VAL A 119 -26.92 -26.04 -13.19
C VAL A 119 -26.26 -25.99 -11.80
N ARG A 120 -26.34 -27.08 -11.02
CA ARG A 120 -25.70 -27.20 -9.70
C ARG A 120 -24.19 -27.08 -9.78
N ASN A 121 -23.56 -27.71 -10.77
CA ASN A 121 -22.12 -27.57 -10.97
C ASN A 121 -21.74 -26.13 -11.36
N GLU A 122 -22.50 -25.47 -12.23
CA GLU A 122 -22.22 -24.09 -12.59
C GLU A 122 -22.45 -23.12 -11.41
N LYS A 123 -23.50 -23.32 -10.59
CA LYS A 123 -23.70 -22.58 -9.32
C LYS A 123 -22.49 -22.75 -8.38
N ARG A 124 -21.94 -23.97 -8.25
CA ARG A 124 -20.71 -24.21 -7.46
C ARG A 124 -19.51 -23.46 -8.02
N MET A 125 -19.29 -23.52 -9.34
CA MET A 125 -18.18 -22.82 -9.99
C MET A 125 -18.30 -21.29 -9.93
N LEU A 126 -19.53 -20.78 -9.96
CA LEU A 126 -19.81 -19.36 -9.74
C LEU A 126 -19.40 -18.96 -8.32
N GLN A 127 -19.81 -19.72 -7.30
CA GLN A 127 -19.39 -19.49 -5.92
C GLN A 127 -17.87 -19.49 -5.77
N GLU A 128 -17.17 -20.45 -6.36
CA GLU A 128 -15.69 -20.50 -6.33
C GLU A 128 -15.04 -19.28 -7.00
N SER A 129 -15.67 -18.73 -8.03
CA SER A 129 -15.18 -17.52 -8.70
C SER A 129 -15.37 -16.27 -7.84
N VAL A 130 -16.48 -16.18 -7.09
CA VAL A 130 -16.72 -15.12 -6.10
C VAL A 130 -15.77 -15.25 -4.92
N ASP A 131 -15.57 -16.47 -4.40
CA ASP A 131 -14.62 -16.76 -3.31
C ASP A 131 -13.21 -16.28 -3.71
N ALA A 132 -12.77 -16.58 -4.94
CA ALA A 132 -11.47 -16.15 -5.45
C ALA A 132 -11.37 -14.63 -5.68
N LEU A 133 -12.46 -13.97 -6.08
CA LEU A 133 -12.49 -12.51 -6.23
C LEU A 133 -12.30 -11.80 -4.88
N ILE A 134 -12.97 -12.30 -3.84
CA ILE A 134 -12.94 -11.70 -2.50
C ILE A 134 -11.65 -12.05 -1.75
N ASP A 135 -11.29 -13.32 -1.65
CA ASP A 135 -10.16 -13.83 -0.84
C ASP A 135 -9.58 -15.11 -1.48
N ASN A 136 -8.71 -14.93 -2.47
CA ASN A 136 -8.15 -16.02 -3.27
C ASN A 136 -7.24 -16.92 -2.42
N GLY A 137 -7.48 -18.23 -2.47
CA GLY A 137 -6.69 -19.22 -1.73
C GLY A 137 -7.13 -19.41 -0.27
N ARG A 138 -8.14 -18.68 0.22
CA ARG A 138 -8.73 -18.95 1.54
C ARG A 138 -9.41 -20.32 1.63
N ARG A 139 -10.02 -20.76 0.53
CA ARG A 139 -10.71 -22.04 0.42
C ARG A 139 -10.25 -22.74 -0.86
N GLY A 140 -9.77 -23.97 -0.71
CA GLY A 140 -9.30 -24.78 -1.84
C GLY A 140 -7.98 -24.27 -2.43
N ARG A 141 -7.71 -24.65 -3.68
CA ARG A 141 -6.49 -24.24 -4.40
C ARG A 141 -6.65 -22.81 -4.92
N PRO A 142 -5.63 -21.95 -4.78
CA PRO A 142 -5.70 -20.59 -5.29
C PRO A 142 -5.82 -20.59 -6.81
N VAL A 143 -6.55 -19.61 -7.31
CA VAL A 143 -6.66 -19.37 -8.75
C VAL A 143 -5.36 -18.79 -9.28
N LEU A 144 -4.80 -19.48 -10.27
CA LEU A 144 -3.54 -19.10 -10.91
C LEU A 144 -3.80 -18.39 -12.25
N GLY A 145 -2.97 -17.39 -12.54
CA GLY A 145 -2.88 -16.68 -13.80
C GLY A 145 -1.80 -17.28 -14.72
N SER A 146 -1.37 -16.49 -15.71
CA SER A 146 -0.28 -16.90 -16.62
C SER A 146 1.02 -17.16 -15.84
N HIS A 147 1.88 -18.07 -16.30
CA HIS A 147 3.14 -18.42 -15.61
C HIS A 147 2.95 -18.88 -14.15
N ASN A 148 1.80 -19.49 -13.83
CA ASN A 148 1.54 -20.10 -12.52
C ASN A 148 1.58 -19.13 -11.33
N HIS A 149 1.49 -17.81 -11.56
CA HIS A 149 1.38 -16.83 -10.49
C HIS A 149 -0.02 -16.86 -9.87
N THR A 150 -0.11 -16.74 -8.56
CA THR A 150 -1.39 -16.61 -7.85
C THR A 150 -1.98 -15.23 -8.10
N LEU A 151 -3.22 -15.17 -8.59
CA LEU A 151 -3.92 -13.90 -8.80
C LEU A 151 -4.20 -13.21 -7.45
N LYS A 152 -3.94 -11.90 -7.37
CA LYS A 152 -4.27 -11.10 -6.17
C LYS A 152 -5.75 -10.77 -6.11
N SER A 153 -6.37 -11.09 -4.97
CA SER A 153 -7.78 -10.81 -4.67
C SER A 153 -8.00 -9.42 -4.06
N LEU A 154 -9.26 -9.04 -3.85
CA LEU A 154 -9.62 -7.79 -3.15
C LEU A 154 -9.04 -7.74 -1.74
N SER A 155 -9.05 -8.86 -1.00
CA SER A 155 -8.48 -8.93 0.34
C SER A 155 -6.96 -8.75 0.34
N ASP A 156 -6.26 -9.27 -0.67
CA ASP A 156 -4.80 -9.14 -0.80
C ASP A 156 -4.36 -7.70 -1.06
N LEU A 157 -5.21 -6.91 -1.72
CA LEU A 157 -4.95 -5.48 -1.91
C LEU A 157 -5.01 -4.71 -0.59
N LEU A 158 -5.74 -5.21 0.41
CA LEU A 158 -5.85 -4.55 1.71
C LEU A 158 -4.80 -5.06 2.71
N ARG A 159 -4.48 -6.35 2.67
CA ARG A 159 -3.63 -7.03 3.67
C ARG A 159 -2.15 -7.03 3.29
N GLY A 160 -1.30 -7.27 4.29
CA GLY A 160 0.13 -7.48 4.09
C GLY A 160 0.97 -6.21 3.95
N LYS A 161 2.28 -6.38 3.76
CA LYS A 161 3.25 -5.27 3.65
C LYS A 161 3.06 -4.43 2.39
N GLN A 162 2.66 -5.08 1.29
CA GLN A 162 2.34 -4.45 0.00
C GLN A 162 0.86 -4.08 -0.12
N GLY A 163 0.08 -4.22 0.96
CA GLY A 163 -1.32 -3.83 1.00
C GLY A 163 -1.49 -2.32 1.11
N ARG A 164 -2.65 -1.82 0.66
CA ARG A 164 -3.00 -0.39 0.62
C ARG A 164 -2.78 0.31 1.97
N PHE A 165 -3.16 -0.32 3.09
CA PHE A 165 -2.99 0.29 4.41
C PHE A 165 -1.52 0.59 4.74
N ARG A 166 -0.63 -0.38 4.56
CA ARG A 166 0.78 -0.23 4.98
C ARG A 166 1.61 0.53 3.96
N GLN A 167 1.37 0.30 2.67
CA GLN A 167 2.21 0.86 1.62
C GLN A 167 1.76 2.23 1.14
N ASN A 168 0.45 2.52 1.16
CA ASN A 168 -0.10 3.73 0.56
C ASN A 168 -0.74 4.67 1.57
N LEU A 169 -1.21 4.18 2.72
CA LEU A 169 -1.83 5.03 3.74
C LEU A 169 -0.85 5.43 4.85
N LEU A 170 -0.11 4.47 5.43
CA LEU A 170 0.83 4.74 6.51
C LEU A 170 2.16 5.35 6.05
N GLY A 171 2.52 5.16 4.78
CA GLY A 171 3.69 5.78 4.16
C GLY A 171 3.35 6.16 2.73
N LYS A 172 3.86 7.31 2.28
CA LYS A 172 3.69 7.77 0.89
C LYS A 172 5.02 8.28 0.36
N ARG A 173 5.16 8.25 -0.96
CA ARG A 173 6.19 9.04 -1.63
C ARG A 173 5.78 10.50 -1.51
N VAL A 174 6.76 11.35 -1.23
CA VAL A 174 6.56 12.78 -1.01
C VAL A 174 7.37 13.56 -2.03
N ASP A 175 6.78 14.62 -2.55
CA ASP A 175 7.47 15.60 -3.38
C ASP A 175 8.45 16.41 -2.53
N TYR A 176 9.35 17.16 -3.18
CA TYR A 176 10.41 17.95 -2.51
C TYR A 176 11.29 17.10 -1.58
N SER A 177 11.63 15.89 -2.02
CA SER A 177 12.55 15.00 -1.31
C SER A 177 13.70 14.57 -2.21
N ALA A 178 14.88 14.36 -1.62
CA ALA A 178 16.08 13.92 -2.31
C ALA A 178 16.86 12.89 -1.48
N ARG A 179 17.72 12.12 -2.14
CA ARG A 179 18.62 11.15 -1.50
C ARG A 179 20.01 11.30 -2.09
N SER A 180 21.03 11.31 -1.23
CA SER A 180 22.43 11.21 -1.64
C SER A 180 23.27 10.50 -0.56
N VAL A 181 24.52 10.25 -0.89
CA VAL A 181 25.55 9.74 0.02
C VAL A 181 25.88 10.82 1.05
N ILE A 182 26.13 10.40 2.29
CA ILE A 182 26.50 11.30 3.38
C ILE A 182 28.02 11.22 3.60
N ILE A 183 28.67 12.37 3.71
CA ILE A 183 30.09 12.53 4.06
C ILE A 183 30.19 13.35 5.34
N VAL A 184 31.29 13.20 6.07
CA VAL A 184 31.59 13.98 7.28
C VAL A 184 31.96 15.41 6.91
N GLY A 185 31.34 16.41 7.55
CA GLY A 185 31.68 17.83 7.44
C GLY A 185 32.11 18.41 8.78
N PRO A 186 33.40 18.28 9.18
CA PRO A 186 33.87 18.76 10.48
C PRO A 186 33.80 20.29 10.64
N GLU A 187 33.73 21.03 9.53
CA GLU A 187 33.63 22.49 9.48
C GLU A 187 32.24 23.05 9.80
N LEU A 188 31.20 22.19 9.79
CA LEU A 188 29.81 22.60 9.97
C LEU A 188 29.48 22.81 11.45
N LYS A 189 28.53 23.70 11.76
CA LYS A 189 27.95 23.76 13.12
C LYS A 189 26.98 22.61 13.36
N LEU A 190 26.66 22.32 14.62
CA LEU A 190 25.74 21.24 14.99
C LEU A 190 24.35 21.38 14.35
N ASN A 191 23.88 22.62 14.15
CA ASN A 191 22.60 22.93 13.53
C ASN A 191 22.66 22.98 12.00
N GLN A 192 23.81 22.75 11.37
CA GLN A 192 24.02 22.92 9.93
C GLN A 192 24.22 21.59 9.21
N CYS A 193 23.85 21.57 7.93
CA CYS A 193 24.19 20.49 7.02
C CYS A 193 24.67 21.05 5.68
N GLY A 194 25.64 20.39 5.05
CA GLY A 194 26.09 20.75 3.71
C GLY A 194 25.18 20.14 2.65
N LEU A 195 24.47 20.97 1.89
CA LEU A 195 23.57 20.54 0.84
C LEU A 195 24.17 20.84 -0.55
N PRO A 196 24.31 19.84 -1.44
CA PRO A 196 24.78 20.07 -2.81
C PRO A 196 23.93 21.10 -3.56
N ARG A 197 24.57 22.10 -4.20
CA ARG A 197 23.86 23.16 -4.94
C ARG A 197 22.82 22.63 -5.94
N LYS A 198 23.16 21.59 -6.72
CA LYS A 198 22.22 20.97 -7.68
C LYS A 198 21.01 20.32 -7.00
N MET A 199 21.23 19.69 -5.84
CA MET A 199 20.14 19.08 -5.07
C MET A 199 19.24 20.16 -4.46
N ALA A 200 19.84 21.19 -3.87
CA ALA A 200 19.13 22.33 -3.30
C ALA A 200 18.27 23.03 -4.37
N LEU A 201 18.80 23.21 -5.59
CA LEU A 201 18.07 23.84 -6.68
C LEU A 201 16.76 23.12 -7.03
N GLU A 202 16.77 21.78 -7.10
CA GLU A 202 15.55 21.01 -7.38
C GLU A 202 14.58 20.99 -6.18
N LEU A 203 15.10 20.93 -4.95
CA LEU A 203 14.26 20.98 -3.74
C LEU A 203 13.55 22.33 -3.58
N PHE A 204 14.25 23.43 -3.84
CA PHE A 204 13.75 24.80 -3.67
C PHE A 204 13.23 25.44 -4.97
N LYS A 205 13.10 24.65 -6.05
CA LYS A 205 12.74 25.12 -7.39
C LYS A 205 11.55 26.10 -7.45
N PRO A 206 10.41 25.86 -6.76
CA PRO A 206 9.29 26.79 -6.79
C PRO A 206 9.61 28.14 -6.14
N PHE A 207 10.41 28.14 -5.06
CA PHE A 207 10.78 29.35 -4.33
C PHE A 207 11.77 30.19 -5.12
N VAL A 208 12.75 29.55 -5.76
CA VAL A 208 13.71 30.22 -6.65
C VAL A 208 12.99 30.84 -7.84
N MET A 209 12.05 30.12 -8.46
CA MET A 209 11.24 30.64 -9.57
C MET A 209 10.39 31.86 -9.16
N HIS A 210 9.84 31.85 -7.95
CA HIS A 210 9.07 32.98 -7.42
C HIS A 210 9.95 34.21 -7.18
N GLN A 211 11.12 34.02 -6.57
CA GLN A 211 12.05 35.12 -6.27
C GLN A 211 12.63 35.74 -7.56
N LEU A 212 12.91 34.94 -8.59
CA LEU A 212 13.34 35.41 -9.91
C LEU A 212 12.33 36.36 -10.57
N VAL A 213 11.03 36.14 -10.34
CA VAL A 213 9.98 37.01 -10.88
C VAL A 213 9.89 38.30 -10.06
N ILE A 214 9.95 38.22 -8.72
CA ILE A 214 9.88 39.39 -7.84
C ILE A 214 11.05 40.35 -8.06
N GLN A 215 12.27 39.80 -8.20
CA GLN A 215 13.47 40.61 -8.43
C GLN A 215 13.60 41.09 -9.89
N GLY A 216 12.64 40.77 -10.76
CA GLY A 216 12.59 41.26 -12.14
C GLY A 216 13.50 40.54 -13.14
N TYR A 217 14.21 39.47 -12.74
CA TYR A 217 15.03 38.65 -13.63
C TYR A 217 14.19 37.84 -14.63
N ALA A 218 12.94 37.54 -14.30
CA ALA A 218 12.01 36.82 -15.17
C ALA A 218 10.66 37.54 -15.27
N HIS A 219 10.17 37.77 -16.49
CA HIS A 219 8.86 38.38 -16.70
C HIS A 219 7.68 37.47 -16.30
N ASN A 220 7.86 36.14 -16.37
CA ASN A 220 6.84 35.18 -15.98
C ASN A 220 7.43 33.86 -15.42
N ILE A 221 6.57 33.04 -14.81
CA ILE A 221 6.94 31.75 -14.20
C ILE A 221 7.54 30.78 -15.24
N ARG A 222 7.08 30.82 -16.50
CA ARG A 222 7.61 29.96 -17.58
C ARG A 222 9.04 30.34 -17.97
N THR A 223 9.34 31.63 -18.05
CA THR A 223 10.70 32.14 -18.30
C THR A 223 11.60 31.85 -17.12
N ALA A 224 11.10 32.01 -15.88
CA ALA A 224 11.83 31.66 -14.67
C ALA A 224 12.22 30.17 -14.66
N LYS A 225 11.29 29.27 -15.02
CA LYS A 225 11.57 27.83 -15.16
C LYS A 225 12.71 27.56 -16.15
N ARG A 226 12.70 28.21 -17.32
CA ARG A 226 13.77 28.07 -18.33
C ARG A 226 15.12 28.56 -17.83
N LEU A 227 15.15 29.66 -17.06
CA LEU A 227 16.39 30.17 -16.46
C LEU A 227 16.95 29.20 -15.42
N VAL A 228 16.08 28.63 -14.58
CA VAL A 228 16.46 27.60 -13.60
C VAL A 228 16.99 26.34 -14.30
N ASP A 229 16.29 25.84 -15.33
CA ASP A 229 16.71 24.64 -16.07
C ASP A 229 18.04 24.85 -16.83
N ARG A 230 18.38 26.09 -17.20
CA ARG A 230 19.67 26.47 -17.82
C ARG A 230 20.81 26.67 -16.81
N GLY A 231 20.49 26.87 -15.53
CA GLY A 231 21.48 27.12 -14.48
C GLY A 231 22.19 28.47 -14.61
N SER A 232 21.47 29.54 -14.98
CA SER A 232 22.01 30.90 -15.06
C SER A 232 22.62 31.35 -13.72
N THR A 233 23.56 32.30 -13.76
CA THR A 233 24.34 32.74 -12.58
C THR A 233 23.46 33.30 -11.47
N GLU A 234 22.44 34.08 -11.83
CA GLU A 234 21.50 34.75 -10.92
C GLU A 234 20.69 33.74 -10.08
N VAL A 235 20.50 32.53 -10.62
CA VAL A 235 19.77 31.45 -9.94
C VAL A 235 20.52 31.00 -8.68
N TRP A 236 21.85 31.01 -8.71
CA TRP A 236 22.67 30.56 -7.59
C TRP A 236 22.68 31.56 -6.44
N ASP A 237 22.67 32.85 -6.74
CA ASP A 237 22.60 33.92 -5.74
C ASP A 237 21.25 33.89 -5.01
N ILE A 238 20.16 33.77 -5.78
CA ILE A 238 18.80 33.64 -5.24
C ILE A 238 18.64 32.34 -4.43
N LEU A 239 19.25 31.23 -4.89
CA LEU A 239 19.21 29.97 -4.14
C LEU A 239 19.86 30.12 -2.76
N GLU A 240 20.96 30.87 -2.67
CA GLU A 240 21.65 31.10 -1.40
C GLU A 240 20.83 31.98 -0.45
N GLU A 241 20.11 32.97 -0.96
CA GLU A 241 19.14 33.78 -0.19
C GLU A 241 17.98 32.90 0.32
N VAL A 242 17.35 32.12 -0.57
CA VAL A 242 16.19 31.27 -0.28
C VAL A 242 16.51 30.16 0.74
N SER A 243 17.75 29.67 0.74
CA SER A 243 18.21 28.55 1.57
C SER A 243 18.42 28.93 3.03
N LYS A 244 18.80 30.18 3.35
CA LYS A 244 19.14 30.61 4.72
C LYS A 244 17.96 30.55 5.69
N ASP A 245 16.77 30.89 5.23
CA ASP A 245 15.58 30.98 6.08
C ASP A 245 14.76 29.69 6.17
N ARG A 246 15.24 28.59 5.55
CA ARG A 246 14.45 27.36 5.38
C ARG A 246 15.23 26.12 5.85
N PRO A 247 14.91 25.56 7.04
CA PRO A 247 15.54 24.34 7.48
C PRO A 247 15.12 23.15 6.61
N VAL A 248 16.03 22.19 6.44
CA VAL A 248 15.78 20.93 5.73
C VAL A 248 15.78 19.76 6.72
N LEU A 249 14.95 18.75 6.45
CA LEU A 249 14.91 17.53 7.25
C LEU A 249 15.84 16.48 6.65
N LEU A 250 16.81 16.02 7.43
CA LEU A 250 17.62 14.85 7.09
C LEU A 250 17.06 13.61 7.79
N ASN A 251 16.95 12.52 7.03
CA ASN A 251 16.48 11.24 7.51
C ASN A 251 17.40 10.12 7.01
N ARG A 252 17.74 9.16 7.88
CA ARG A 252 18.41 7.92 7.51
C ARG A 252 17.56 6.72 7.90
N ALA A 253 17.18 5.92 6.91
CA ALA A 253 16.48 4.67 7.15
C ALA A 253 17.45 3.57 7.60
N PRO A 254 17.04 2.66 8.50
CA PRO A 254 15.74 2.62 9.17
C PRO A 254 15.64 3.62 10.35
N THR A 255 14.49 4.28 10.46
CA THR A 255 14.22 5.28 11.50
C THR A 255 13.67 4.58 12.75
N LEU A 256 14.53 4.31 13.75
CA LEU A 256 14.15 3.56 14.96
C LEU A 256 13.48 4.44 16.04
N HIS A 257 13.84 5.72 16.08
CA HIS A 257 13.35 6.69 17.06
C HIS A 257 13.24 8.08 16.43
N ARG A 258 12.59 9.02 17.12
CA ARG A 258 12.38 10.39 16.64
C ARG A 258 13.65 11.09 16.15
N LEU A 259 14.81 10.85 16.77
CA LEU A 259 16.09 11.49 16.40
C LEU A 259 16.68 10.98 15.07
N GLY A 260 16.07 9.98 14.42
CA GLY A 260 16.47 9.55 13.08
C GLY A 260 16.03 10.54 11.99
N ILE A 261 15.18 11.51 12.33
CA ILE A 261 14.83 12.67 11.50
C ILE A 261 15.19 13.93 12.29
N GLN A 262 16.02 14.79 11.72
CA GLN A 262 16.44 16.04 12.35
C GLN A 262 16.45 17.18 11.35
N ALA A 263 16.20 18.39 11.84
CA ALA A 263 16.20 19.61 11.05
C ALA A 263 17.58 20.27 11.09
N PHE A 264 18.04 20.75 9.94
CA PHE A 264 19.32 21.45 9.79
C PHE A 264 19.16 22.69 8.91
N GLU A 265 19.96 23.70 9.20
CA GLU A 265 20.19 24.85 8.33
C GLU A 265 21.08 24.41 7.14
N PRO A 266 20.60 24.52 5.89
CA PRO A 266 21.35 24.11 4.72
C PRO A 266 22.46 25.13 4.35
N VAL A 267 23.69 24.65 4.33
CA VAL A 267 24.86 25.36 3.80
C VAL A 267 25.16 24.83 2.40
N LEU A 268 25.13 25.70 1.38
CA LEU A 268 25.33 25.28 0.00
C LEU A 268 26.78 24.89 -0.26
N ILE A 269 27.00 23.66 -0.72
CA ILE A 269 28.34 23.12 -1.01
C ILE A 269 28.47 22.68 -2.47
N ASN A 270 29.72 22.69 -2.94
CA ASN A 270 30.09 22.11 -4.22
C ASN A 270 30.28 20.59 -4.07
N GLY A 271 29.82 19.82 -5.06
CA GLY A 271 29.85 18.35 -5.05
C GLY A 271 28.46 17.73 -5.16
N SER A 272 28.37 16.43 -4.85
CA SER A 272 27.12 15.65 -4.96
C SER A 272 26.67 15.00 -3.65
N ALA A 273 27.53 14.98 -2.63
CA ALA A 273 27.26 14.33 -1.34
C ALA A 273 26.80 15.34 -0.29
N VAL A 274 25.89 14.90 0.58
CA VAL A 274 25.43 15.71 1.73
C VAL A 274 26.47 15.63 2.84
N ARG A 275 26.87 16.78 3.40
CA ARG A 275 27.79 16.80 4.54
C ARG A 275 27.02 16.94 5.84
N VAL A 276 27.40 16.16 6.85
CA VAL A 276 26.77 16.19 8.17
C VAL A 276 27.83 16.30 9.25
N HIS A 277 27.48 17.01 10.32
CA HIS A 277 28.34 17.16 11.49
C HIS A 277 28.67 15.80 12.14
N PRO A 278 29.93 15.55 12.55
CA PRO A 278 30.34 14.27 13.15
C PRO A 278 29.51 13.81 14.35
N LEU A 279 29.03 14.72 15.19
CA LEU A 279 28.23 14.34 16.38
C LEU A 279 26.81 13.88 16.02
N VAL A 280 26.22 14.45 14.96
CA VAL A 280 24.91 14.06 14.45
C VAL A 280 24.98 12.70 13.76
N TRP A 281 26.14 12.37 13.18
CA TRP A 281 26.39 11.09 12.53
C TRP A 281 26.05 9.91 13.44
N LEU A 282 26.41 9.98 14.72
CA LEU A 282 26.10 8.94 15.72
C LEU A 282 24.59 8.78 15.93
N LEU A 283 23.84 9.89 15.95
CA LEU A 283 22.39 9.89 16.18
C LEU A 283 21.61 9.42 14.94
N LEU A 284 22.09 9.72 13.74
CA LEU A 284 21.49 9.25 12.48
C LEU A 284 21.87 7.79 12.17
N MET A 285 23.00 7.30 12.70
CA MET A 285 23.50 5.92 12.53
C MET A 285 23.26 5.05 13.76
N GLN A 286 22.11 5.15 14.44
CA GLN A 286 21.77 4.21 15.51
C GLN A 286 21.46 2.80 14.94
N ILE A 287 22.42 2.19 14.25
CA ILE A 287 22.63 0.76 14.00
C ILE A 287 24.13 0.53 14.14
N LEU A 288 24.49 -0.30 15.13
CA LEU A 288 25.82 -0.86 15.42
C LEU A 288 26.86 0.11 16.03
N MET A 289 26.57 0.59 17.24
CA MET A 289 27.61 1.03 18.17
C MET A 289 28.22 -0.14 18.97
N GLU A 290 28.37 -1.34 18.36
CA GLU A 290 28.95 -2.49 19.07
C GLU A 290 30.14 -3.19 18.39
N ILE A 291 30.31 -3.22 17.06
CA ILE A 291 31.48 -3.91 16.47
C ILE A 291 31.89 -3.28 15.13
N LYS A 292 32.84 -2.33 15.14
CA LYS A 292 33.82 -2.05 14.04
C LYS A 292 34.76 -0.86 14.30
N TRP A 293 35.02 -0.48 15.55
CA TRP A 293 36.11 0.45 15.88
C TRP A 293 37.52 -0.16 15.71
N GLN A 294 37.63 -1.42 15.31
CA GLN A 294 38.89 -2.17 15.21
C GLN A 294 39.56 -2.20 13.82
N TYR A 295 39.00 -1.56 12.77
CA TYR A 295 39.51 -1.74 11.39
C TYR A 295 39.88 -0.46 10.61
N ILE A 296 39.91 0.72 11.22
CA ILE A 296 40.26 1.98 10.49
C ILE A 296 41.63 2.56 10.90
N TYR A 297 42.40 1.86 11.75
CA TYR A 297 43.80 2.21 12.03
C TYR A 297 44.74 1.05 11.66
N HIS A 298 44.92 0.79 10.36
CA HIS A 298 46.16 0.20 9.82
C HIS A 298 46.20 0.37 8.30
N TYR A 299 46.74 1.50 7.86
CA TYR A 299 47.41 1.59 6.56
C TYR A 299 48.90 1.38 6.82
N PRO A 300 49.53 0.43 6.14
CA PRO A 300 50.82 0.77 5.53
C PRO A 300 50.90 0.34 4.05
N ARG A 301 51.39 1.31 3.26
CA ARG A 301 52.30 1.19 2.10
C ARG A 301 51.88 0.37 0.87
N LEU A 302 51.69 1.12 -0.23
CA LEU A 302 52.36 0.98 -1.54
C LEU A 302 52.93 -0.40 -1.92
N GLN A 303 52.36 -1.00 -2.98
CA GLN A 303 53.05 -1.66 -4.13
C GLN A 303 51.96 -2.20 -5.09
N SER A 304 51.78 -1.59 -6.26
CA SER A 304 52.33 -2.01 -7.57
C SER A 304 51.60 -3.16 -8.27
N LEU A 305 51.06 -2.82 -9.46
CA LEU A 305 51.09 -3.59 -10.72
C LEU A 305 50.10 -4.74 -11.03
N LYS A 306 49.76 -4.77 -12.34
CA LYS A 306 49.09 -5.76 -13.23
C LYS A 306 47.56 -5.63 -13.33
N VAL A 307 46.94 -5.25 -14.46
CA VAL A 307 47.05 -5.65 -15.89
C VAL A 307 46.73 -7.12 -16.13
N GLU A 308 45.56 -7.29 -16.75
CA GLU A 308 45.04 -8.37 -17.63
C GLU A 308 44.68 -9.76 -17.08
N GLY A 309 43.58 -10.26 -17.66
CA GLY A 309 42.86 -11.51 -17.41
C GLY A 309 41.41 -11.35 -17.83
#